data_AF-A0A963M7C5-F1
#
_entry.id   AF-A0A963M7C5-F1
#
_cell.length_a   1.000
_cell.length_b   1.000
_cell.length_c   1.000
_cell.angle_alpha   90.00
_cell.angle_beta   90.00
_cell.angle_gamma   90.00
#
_symmetry.space_group_name_H-M   'P 1'
#
loop_
_entity.id
_entity.type
_entity.pdbx_description
1 polymer ?
#
loop_
_entity_poly.entity_id
_entity_poly.type
_entity_poly.pdbx_seq_one_letter_code
_entity_poly.pdbx_strand_id
1 'polypeptide(L)'
;TGHSLGATGVQEAIYCLLMLQKGFIAGSVNVDTPDAAVGDLPLVTATRDAPLRQALSNSFGFGGTNASLVLRRWERETSSNPW
;
A
#
# COMPACT_ATOMS: atom_id res chain seq x y z
N THR A 1 3.04 12.59 -2.22
CA THR A 1 3.08 13.43 -1.01
C THR A 1 4.47 13.55 -0.37
N GLY A 2 5.53 13.03 -1.00
CA GLY A 2 6.91 13.22 -0.54
C GLY A 2 7.22 12.49 0.77
N HIS A 3 8.41 12.72 1.33
CA HIS A 3 8.85 12.09 2.57
C HIS A 3 8.63 13.01 3.77
N SER A 4 7.54 12.77 4.52
CA SER A 4 7.16 13.60 5.67
C SER A 4 7.85 13.17 6.98
N LEU A 5 9.06 12.60 6.89
CA LEU A 5 9.82 12.04 8.03
C LEU A 5 8.96 11.09 8.87
N GLY A 6 8.83 11.34 10.18
CA GLY A 6 8.05 10.51 11.10
C GLY A 6 6.58 10.34 10.73
N ALA A 7 6.01 11.24 9.93
CA ALA A 7 4.63 11.12 9.46
C ALA A 7 4.47 10.21 8.22
N THR A 8 5.56 9.75 7.59
CA THR A 8 5.50 8.94 6.37
C THR A 8 4.74 7.64 6.60
N GLY A 9 5.03 6.92 7.69
CA GLY A 9 4.39 5.63 7.98
C GLY A 9 2.87 5.74 8.16
N VAL A 10 2.37 6.81 8.80
CA VAL A 10 0.91 7.01 8.93
C VAL A 10 0.26 7.39 7.60
N GLN A 11 0.94 8.17 6.76
CA GLN A 11 0.44 8.50 5.41
C GLN A 11 0.33 7.26 4.53
N GLU A 12 1.34 6.40 4.52
CA GLU A 12 1.32 5.12 3.80
C GLU A 12 0.17 4.22 4.26
N ALA A 13 -0.02 4.08 5.58
CA ALA A 13 -1.12 3.31 6.13
C ALA A 13 -2.48 3.84 5.68
N ILE A 14 -2.68 5.17 5.67
CA ILE A 14 -3.91 5.81 5.17
C ILE A 14 -4.12 5.50 3.68
N TYR A 15 -3.07 5.60 2.85
CA TYR A 15 -3.18 5.29 1.43
C TYR A 15 -3.49 3.81 1.18
N CYS A 16 -2.86 2.89 1.92
CA CYS A 16 -3.20 1.47 1.87
C CYS A 16 -4.67 1.21 2.19
N LEU A 17 -5.21 1.85 3.24
CA LEU A 17 -6.62 1.73 3.60
C LEU A 17 -7.55 2.25 2.49
N LEU A 18 -7.23 3.40 1.88
CA LEU A 18 -8.00 3.95 0.77
C LEU A 18 -7.96 3.05 -0.47
N MET A 19 -6.78 2.50 -0.81
CA MET A 19 -6.58 1.56 -1.91
C MET A 19 -7.36 0.26 -1.69
N LEU A 20 -7.31 -0.29 -0.47
CA LEU A 20 -8.09 -1.48 -0.08
C LEU A 20 -9.60 -1.23 -0.11
N GLN A 21 -10.05 -0.07 0.39
CA GLN A 21 -11.46 0.27 0.46
C GLN A 21 -12.07 0.50 -0.93
N LYS A 22 -11.34 1.19 -1.81
CA LYS A 22 -11.83 1.63 -3.12
C LYS A 22 -11.43 0.69 -4.27
N GLY A 23 -10.54 -0.27 -4.05
CA GLY A 23 -10.19 -1.28 -5.04
C GLY A 23 -9.30 -0.77 -6.17
N PHE A 24 -8.26 -0.01 -5.84
CA PHE A 24 -7.27 0.45 -6.81
C PHE A 24 -5.86 0.41 -6.21
N ILE A 25 -4.84 0.46 -7.07
CA ILE A 25 -3.45 0.74 -6.67
C ILE A 25 -3.05 2.09 -7.24
N ALA A 26 -2.56 2.99 -6.40
CA ALA A 26 -2.04 4.29 -6.84
C ALA A 26 -0.72 4.12 -7.61
N GLY A 27 -0.55 4.88 -8.69
CA GLY A 27 0.71 4.94 -9.43
C GLY A 27 1.79 5.74 -8.69
N SER A 28 3.02 5.23 -8.73
CA SER A 28 4.23 5.96 -8.35
C SER A 28 4.56 6.98 -9.43
N VAL A 29 4.33 8.26 -9.11
CA VAL A 29 4.61 9.39 -10.01
C VAL A 29 6.12 9.61 -10.16
N ASN A 30 6.53 10.23 -11.28
CA ASN A 30 7.92 10.63 -11.60
C ASN A 30 8.89 9.46 -11.77
N VAL A 31 8.40 8.30 -12.23
CA VAL A 31 9.24 7.16 -12.63
C VAL A 31 9.29 7.12 -14.16
N ASP A 32 10.29 7.78 -14.75
CA ASP A 32 10.52 7.75 -16.21
C ASP A 32 11.43 6.60 -16.61
N THR A 33 12.52 6.41 -15.85
CA THR A 33 13.51 5.35 -16.06
C THR A 33 13.73 4.61 -14.74
N PRO A 34 13.14 3.41 -14.57
CA PRO A 34 13.36 2.59 -13.37
C PRO A 34 14.83 2.23 -13.19
N ASP A 35 15.28 2.14 -11.94
CA ASP A 35 16.63 1.67 -11.61
C ASP A 35 16.79 0.20 -12.03
N ALA A 36 17.95 -0.17 -12.59
CA ALA A 36 18.24 -1.54 -13.01
C ALA A 36 18.11 -2.56 -11.86
N ALA A 37 18.35 -2.15 -10.62
CA ALA A 37 18.19 -2.99 -9.43
C ALA A 37 16.73 -3.36 -9.13
N VAL A 38 15.74 -2.64 -9.68
CA VAL A 38 14.33 -3.02 -9.57
C VAL A 38 14.05 -4.30 -10.36
N GLY A 39 14.77 -4.53 -11.46
CA GLY A 39 14.60 -5.70 -12.32
C GLY A 39 13.15 -5.88 -12.79
N ASP A 40 12.63 -7.10 -12.66
CA ASP A 40 11.28 -7.48 -13.11
C ASP A 40 10.19 -7.24 -12.06
N LEU A 41 10.48 -6.50 -10.99
CA LEU A 41 9.46 -6.18 -9.98
C LEU A 41 8.31 -5.40 -10.63
N PRO A 42 7.04 -5.71 -10.30
CA PRO A 42 5.87 -5.11 -10.95
C PRO A 42 5.60 -3.69 -10.41
N LEU A 43 6.53 -2.77 -10.68
CA LEU A 43 6.44 -1.38 -10.27
C LEU A 43 5.21 -0.71 -10.91
N VAL A 44 4.31 -0.20 -10.07
CA VAL A 44 3.08 0.44 -10.54
C VAL A 44 3.36 1.94 -10.74
N THR A 45 3.47 2.39 -11.98
CA THR A 45 3.72 3.80 -12.34
C THR A 45 2.45 4.56 -12.74
N ALA A 46 1.41 3.84 -13.18
CA ALA A 46 0.09 4.37 -13.46
C ALA A 46 -0.95 3.76 -12.50
N THR A 47 -1.86 4.59 -12.00
CA THR A 47 -2.98 4.12 -11.18
C THR A 47 -3.82 3.11 -11.96
N ARG A 48 -4.18 1.99 -11.32
CA ARG A 48 -4.98 0.95 -11.93
C ARG A 48 -6.00 0.36 -10.96
N ASP A 49 -7.12 -0.09 -11.49
CA ASP A 49 -8.09 -0.85 -10.71
C ASP A 49 -7.50 -2.19 -10.28
N ALA A 50 -7.72 -2.54 -9.03
CA ALA A 50 -7.24 -3.77 -8.42
C ALA A 50 -8.08 -4.05 -7.16
N PRO A 51 -8.96 -5.07 -7.18
CA PRO A 51 -9.72 -5.45 -5.99
C PRO A 51 -8.81 -6.15 -4.97
N LEU A 52 -8.09 -5.35 -4.20
CA LEU A 52 -7.17 -5.80 -3.16
C LEU A 52 -7.93 -6.30 -1.93
N ARG A 53 -7.41 -7.36 -1.30
CA ARG A 53 -7.90 -7.87 -0.01
C ARG A 53 -6.95 -7.54 1.13
N GLN A 54 -5.66 -7.45 0.83
CA GLN A 54 -4.58 -7.22 1.78
C GLN A 54 -3.53 -6.30 1.18
N ALA A 55 -2.85 -5.53 2.02
CA ALA A 55 -1.72 -4.70 1.65
C ALA A 55 -0.66 -4.73 2.76
N LEU A 56 0.61 -4.66 2.38
CA LEU A 56 1.73 -4.49 3.30
C LEU A 56 2.24 -3.06 3.17
N SER A 57 2.28 -2.33 4.30
CA SER A 57 2.99 -1.05 4.43
C SER A 57 4.31 -1.33 5.14
N ASN A 58 5.43 -0.94 4.55
CA ASN A 58 6.76 -1.19 5.11
C ASN A 58 7.57 0.10 5.13
N SER A 59 7.95 0.56 6.31
CA SER A 59 8.59 1.87 6.53
C SER A 59 9.91 1.71 7.28
N PHE A 60 10.89 2.51 6.86
CA PHE A 60 12.25 2.53 7.40
C PHE A 60 12.56 3.93 7.96
N GLY A 61 13.06 4.00 9.19
CA GLY A 61 13.50 5.23 9.84
C GLY A 61 15.03 5.30 9.95
N PHE A 62 15.55 6.52 10.05
CA PHE A 62 16.97 6.72 10.36
C PHE A 62 17.36 6.02 11.66
N GLY A 63 18.59 5.51 11.72
CA GLY A 63 19.07 4.73 12.87
C GLY A 63 18.66 3.26 12.85
N GLY A 64 18.00 2.78 11.78
CA GLY A 64 17.72 1.36 11.55
C GLY A 64 16.40 0.85 12.12
N THR A 65 15.53 1.74 12.62
CA THR A 65 14.19 1.38 13.10
C THR A 65 13.26 1.10 11.92
N ASN A 66 12.70 -0.11 11.87
CA ASN A 66 11.79 -0.53 10.81
C ASN A 66 10.43 -0.94 11.39
N ALA A 67 9.37 -0.63 10.66
CA ALA A 67 8.01 -1.04 11.03
C ALA A 67 7.27 -1.55 9.78
N SER A 68 6.61 -2.70 9.92
CA SER A 68 5.81 -3.31 8.86
C SER A 68 4.39 -3.59 9.36
N LEU A 69 3.39 -3.22 8.57
CA LEU A 69 1.97 -3.39 8.87
C LEU A 69 1.28 -4.17 7.75
N VAL A 70 0.62 -5.27 8.08
CA VAL A 70 -0.28 -5.97 7.17
C VAL A 70 -1.70 -5.52 7.46
N LEU A 71 -2.37 -4.96 6.46
CA LEU A 71 -3.73 -4.44 6.53
C LEU A 71 -4.63 -5.32 5.67
N ARG A 72 -5.80 -5.70 6.19
CA ARG A 72 -6.82 -6.46 5.45
C ARG A 72 -8.09 -5.63 5.33
N ARG A 73 -8.71 -5.66 4.15
CA ARG A 73 -10.04 -5.09 3.94
C ARG A 73 -11.04 -5.78 4.87
N TRP A 74 -11.84 -4.98 5.58
CA TRP A 74 -12.94 -5.52 6.37
C TRP A 74 -14.01 -6.12 5.45
N GLU A 75 -14.27 -7.41 5.61
CA GLU A 75 -15.36 -8.14 4.98
C GLU A 75 -16.42 -8.29 6.08
N ARG A 76 -17.59 -7.62 5.95
CA ARG A 76 -18.69 -7.92 6.87
C ARG A 76 -19.10 -9.36 6.60
N GLU A 77 -19.02 -10.21 7.62
CA GLU A 77 -19.81 -11.44 7.62
C GLU A 77 -21.28 -11.02 7.53
N THR A 78 -21.88 -11.22 6.36
CA THR A 78 -23.33 -11.36 6.28
C THR A 78 -23.63 -12.69 6.96
N SER A 79 -23.98 -12.63 8.24
CA SER A 79 -24.57 -13.76 8.95
C SER A 79 -25.93 -14.08 8.32
N SER A 80 -25.93 -14.75 7.18
CA SER A 80 -26.96 -15.75 6.91
C SER A 80 -26.51 -17.01 7.63
N ASN A 81 -26.75 -17.04 8.94
CA ASN A 81 -26.69 -18.29 9.68
C ASN A 81 -28.09 -18.92 9.60
N PRO A 82 -28.30 -20.00 8.82
CA PRO A 82 -29.55 -20.75 8.87
C PRO A 82 -29.52 -21.86 9.93
N TRP A 83 -28.50 -21.92 10.80
CA TRP A 83 -28.34 -22.95 11.84
C TRP A 83 -28.14 -22.37 13.23
#